data_AF-A0A3D1PLX4-F1
#
_entry.id   AF-A0A3D1PLX4-F1
#
_cell.length_a   1.000
_cell.length_b   1.000
_cell.length_c   1.000
_cell.angle_alpha   90.00
_cell.angle_beta   90.00
_cell.angle_gamma   90.00
#
_symmetry.space_group_name_H-M   'P 1'
#
loop_
_entity.id
_entity.type
_entity.pdbx_description
1 polymer ?
#
loop_
_entity_poly.entity_id
_entity_poly.type
_entity_poly.pdbx_seq_one_letter_code
_entity_poly.pdbx_strand_id
1 'polypeptide(L)'
;MLNVLTLFLLQLYINLIILIRRLIVRFKRIKDLREDHDLLQKDIANLLGISQQYYSEYEKGNRTIPIQHLITLSKFYGTSIDYLVGLADVNLYSKYHKKTS
;
A
#
# COMPACT_ATOMS: atom_id res chain seq x y z
N MET A 1 30.43 30.91 1.71
CA MET A 1 30.58 29.60 2.36
C MET A 1 29.26 29.23 3.00
N LEU A 2 28.67 28.06 2.71
CA LEU A 2 27.53 27.58 3.50
C LEU A 2 27.97 27.39 4.96
N ASN A 3 27.16 27.86 5.91
CA ASN A 3 27.44 27.72 7.34
C ASN A 3 27.21 26.27 7.77
N VAL A 4 28.10 25.69 8.57
CA VAL A 4 27.96 24.32 9.10
C VAL A 4 26.62 24.12 9.82
N LEU A 5 26.11 25.17 10.48
CA LEU A 5 24.80 25.17 11.11
C LEU A 5 23.66 24.99 10.09
N THR A 6 23.77 25.59 8.91
CA THR A 6 22.75 25.44 7.85
C THR A 6 22.70 24.03 7.28
N LEU A 7 23.85 23.34 7.18
CA LEU A 7 23.91 21.95 6.73
C LEU A 7 23.29 21.00 7.77
N PHE A 8 23.52 21.25 9.06
CA PHE A 8 22.91 20.48 10.14
C PHE A 8 21.38 20.64 10.19
N LEU A 9 20.88 21.87 10.07
CA LEU A 9 19.44 22.13 10.02
C LEU A 9 18.78 21.50 8.77
N LEU A 10 19.45 21.56 7.61
CA LEU A 10 18.99 20.90 6.39
C LEU A 10 18.95 19.38 6.55
N GLN A 11 19.98 18.78 7.15
CA GLN A 11 20.02 17.34 7.42
C GLN A 11 18.90 16.92 8.40
N LEU A 12 18.64 17.70 9.44
CA LEU A 12 17.54 17.46 10.39
C LEU A 12 16.18 17.51 9.69
N TYR A 13 15.97 18.51 8.82
CA TYR A 13 14.75 18.64 8.03
C TYR A 13 14.54 17.47 7.04
N ILE A 14 15.60 17.05 6.35
CA ILE A 14 15.57 15.88 5.45
C ILE A 14 15.23 14.62 6.24
N ASN A 15 15.86 14.40 7.40
CA ASN A 15 15.58 13.26 8.27
C ASN A 15 14.13 13.27 8.76
N LEU A 16 13.58 14.45 9.09
CA LEU A 16 12.19 14.62 9.49
C LEU A 16 11.22 14.28 8.33
N ILE A 17 11.50 14.72 7.11
CA ILE A 17 10.71 14.34 5.92
C ILE A 17 10.75 12.83 5.69
N ILE A 18 11.93 12.21 5.80
CA ILE A 18 12.09 10.76 5.64
C ILE A 18 11.29 10.01 6.71
N LEU A 19 11.34 10.47 7.97
CA LEU A 19 10.57 9.88 9.07
C LEU A 19 9.06 10.01 8.84
N ILE A 20 8.57 11.19 8.47
CA ILE A 20 7.15 11.42 8.17
C ILE A 20 6.70 10.55 6.98
N ARG A 21 7.52 10.42 5.94
CA ARG A 21 7.23 9.51 4.81
C ARG A 21 7.18 8.03 5.22
N ARG A 22 8.02 7.61 6.17
CA ARG A 22 7.99 6.23 6.72
C ARG A 22 6.75 5.98 7.58
N LEU A 23 6.23 7.00 8.26
CA LEU A 23 5.00 6.91 9.05
C LEU A 23 3.74 6.84 8.18
N ILE A 24 3.78 7.40 6.96
CA ILE A 24 2.70 7.26 5.99
C ILE A 24 2.84 5.92 5.26
N VAL A 25 2.16 4.90 5.78
CA VAL A 25 2.01 3.61 5.07
C VAL A 25 1.19 3.85 3.81
N ARG A 26 1.86 3.86 2.66
CA ARG A 26 1.21 3.87 1.36
C ARG A 26 1.01 2.45 0.91
N PHE A 27 -0.24 2.02 0.72
CA PHE A 27 -0.54 0.74 0.09
C PHE A 27 -0.33 0.84 -1.42
N LYS A 28 0.92 1.06 -1.84
CA LYS A 28 1.27 1.24 -3.26
C LYS A 28 0.83 0.04 -4.10
N ARG A 29 1.00 -1.17 -3.55
CA ARG A 29 0.74 -2.42 -4.26
C ARG A 29 -0.74 -2.68 -4.56
N ILE A 30 -1.69 -2.16 -3.77
CA ILE A 30 -3.11 -2.30 -4.14
C ILE A 30 -3.48 -1.46 -5.36
N LYS A 31 -2.79 -0.33 -5.53
CA LYS A 31 -2.94 0.53 -6.70
C LYS A 31 -2.26 -0.11 -7.92
N ASP A 32 -1.02 -0.54 -7.75
CA ASP A 32 -0.24 -1.18 -8.81
C ASP A 32 -1.00 -2.43 -9.34
N LEU A 33 -1.47 -3.31 -8.45
CA LEU A 33 -2.28 -4.48 -8.84
C LEU A 33 -3.58 -4.10 -9.55
N ARG A 34 -4.26 -3.04 -9.12
CA ARG A 34 -5.48 -2.57 -9.79
C ARG A 34 -5.19 -2.12 -11.22
N GLU A 35 -4.11 -1.35 -11.41
CA GLU A 35 -3.70 -0.82 -12.71
C GLU A 35 -3.22 -1.95 -13.63
N ASP A 36 -2.49 -2.92 -13.10
CA ASP A 36 -2.04 -4.12 -13.85
C ASP A 36 -3.21 -5.00 -14.33
N HIS A 37 -4.39 -4.90 -13.72
CA HIS A 37 -5.62 -5.61 -14.11
C HIS A 37 -6.58 -4.74 -14.94
N ASP A 38 -6.16 -3.54 -15.36
CA ASP A 38 -6.99 -2.58 -16.10
C ASP A 38 -8.29 -2.18 -15.38
N LEU A 39 -8.29 -2.21 -14.05
CA LEU A 39 -9.48 -1.92 -13.23
C LEU A 39 -9.55 -0.44 -12.82
N LEU A 40 -10.76 0.09 -12.77
CA LEU A 40 -11.03 1.43 -12.25
C LEU A 40 -11.20 1.38 -10.72
N GLN A 41 -10.96 2.51 -10.04
CA GLN A 41 -11.16 2.61 -8.59
C GLN A 41 -12.59 2.23 -8.15
N LYS A 42 -13.59 2.49 -9.00
CA LYS A 42 -14.99 2.10 -8.76
C LYS A 42 -15.18 0.58 -8.74
N ASP A 43 -14.40 -0.17 -9.51
CA ASP A 43 -14.57 -1.62 -9.63
C ASP A 43 -14.11 -2.31 -8.33
N ILE A 44 -12.97 -1.87 -7.79
CA ILE A 44 -12.51 -2.35 -6.48
C ILE A 44 -13.38 -1.84 -5.34
N ALA A 45 -13.89 -0.61 -5.42
CA ALA A 45 -14.84 -0.10 -4.43
C ALA A 45 -16.11 -0.96 -4.38
N ASN A 46 -16.64 -1.35 -5.54
CA ASN A 46 -17.78 -2.28 -5.65
C ASN A 46 -17.46 -3.66 -5.06
N LEU A 47 -16.27 -4.22 -5.37
CA LEU A 47 -15.79 -5.48 -4.78
C LEU A 47 -15.76 -5.43 -3.25
N LEU A 48 -15.38 -4.29 -2.68
CA LEU A 48 -15.25 -4.10 -1.23
C LEU A 48 -16.54 -3.62 -0.55
N GLY A 49 -17.59 -3.29 -1.30
CA GLY A 49 -18.85 -2.74 -0.78
C GLY A 49 -18.69 -1.34 -0.17
N ILE A 50 -17.80 -0.51 -0.73
CA ILE A 50 -17.54 0.86 -0.26
C ILE A 50 -17.67 1.87 -1.40
N SER A 51 -17.64 3.18 -1.10
CA SER A 51 -17.63 4.20 -2.14
C SER A 51 -16.27 4.30 -2.84
N GLN A 52 -16.26 4.75 -4.11
CA GLN A 52 -15.03 4.97 -4.87
C GLN A 52 -14.11 5.99 -4.17
N GLN A 53 -14.66 7.04 -3.56
CA GLN A 53 -13.88 7.99 -2.77
C GLN A 53 -13.19 7.29 -1.59
N TYR A 54 -13.89 6.41 -0.88
CA TYR A 54 -13.33 5.65 0.24
C TYR A 54 -12.14 4.81 -0.21
N TYR A 55 -12.28 4.09 -1.32
CA TYR A 55 -11.17 3.32 -1.91
C TYR A 55 -10.00 4.21 -2.35
N SER A 56 -10.28 5.40 -2.93
CA SER A 56 -9.25 6.38 -3.30
C SER A 56 -8.38 6.80 -2.12
N GLU A 57 -8.97 6.97 -0.92
CA GLU A 57 -8.23 7.31 0.29
C GLU A 57 -7.30 6.18 0.77
N TYR A 58 -7.62 4.91 0.46
CA TYR A 58 -6.70 3.80 0.68
C TYR A 58 -5.46 3.90 -0.22
N GLU A 59 -5.63 4.16 -1.52
CA GLU A 59 -4.51 4.27 -2.46
C GLU A 59 -3.60 5.46 -2.16
N LYS A 60 -4.16 6.57 -1.66
CA LYS A 60 -3.39 7.75 -1.25
C LYS A 60 -2.66 7.54 0.09
N GLY A 61 -3.04 6.54 0.88
CA GLY A 61 -2.55 6.35 2.25
C GLY A 61 -3.14 7.34 3.25
N ASN A 62 -4.25 8.00 2.90
CA ASN A 62 -4.98 8.91 3.79
C ASN A 62 -5.87 8.15 4.78
N ARG A 63 -6.12 6.86 4.51
CA ARG A 63 -6.90 5.97 5.36
C ARG A 63 -6.26 4.60 5.44
N THR A 64 -6.27 4.01 6.64
CA THR A 64 -5.86 2.63 6.86
C THR A 64 -6.88 1.66 6.26
N ILE A 65 -6.41 0.54 5.71
CA ILE A 65 -7.27 -0.50 5.15
C ILE A 65 -7.63 -1.52 6.26
N PRO A 66 -8.91 -1.71 6.59
CA PRO A 66 -9.38 -2.80 7.43
C PRO A 66 -8.91 -4.18 6.95
N ILE A 67 -8.58 -5.07 7.91
CA ILE A 67 -8.08 -6.43 7.60
C ILE A 67 -9.02 -7.24 6.71
N GLN A 68 -10.33 -7.08 6.88
CA GLN A 68 -11.34 -7.75 6.04
C GLN A 68 -11.19 -7.40 4.55
N HIS A 69 -10.87 -6.15 4.22
CA HIS A 69 -10.66 -5.74 2.83
C HIS A 69 -9.33 -6.26 2.29
N LEU A 70 -8.28 -6.32 3.12
CA LEU A 70 -7.02 -6.97 2.72
C LEU A 70 -7.23 -8.45 2.40
N ILE A 71 -8.06 -9.16 3.18
CA ILE A 71 -8.42 -10.56 2.88
C ILE A 71 -9.19 -10.67 1.57
N THR A 72 -10.13 -9.77 1.30
CA THR A 72 -10.87 -9.78 0.02
C THR A 72 -9.94 -9.52 -1.16
N LEU A 73 -9.07 -8.51 -1.07
CA LEU A 73 -8.10 -8.19 -2.12
C LEU A 73 -7.07 -9.32 -2.32
N SER A 74 -6.65 -9.98 -1.24
CA SER A 74 -5.68 -11.09 -1.32
C SER A 74 -6.24 -12.26 -2.12
N LYS A 75 -7.51 -12.59 -1.88
CA LYS A 75 -8.25 -13.61 -2.64
C LYS A 75 -8.48 -13.18 -4.09
N PHE A 76 -8.90 -11.93 -4.30
CA PHE A 76 -9.22 -11.41 -5.63
C PHE A 76 -8.00 -11.42 -6.56
N TYR A 77 -6.86 -10.90 -6.08
CA TYR A 77 -5.63 -10.84 -6.88
C TYR A 77 -4.78 -12.11 -6.81
N GLY A 78 -5.14 -13.10 -5.98
CA GLY A 78 -4.30 -14.26 -5.74
C GLY A 78 -2.92 -13.89 -5.16
N THR A 79 -2.89 -12.97 -4.20
CA THR A 79 -1.65 -12.49 -3.56
C THR A 79 -1.68 -12.61 -2.04
N SER A 80 -0.52 -12.71 -1.38
CA SER A 80 -0.47 -12.72 0.09
C SER A 80 -0.74 -11.34 0.67
N ILE A 81 -1.32 -11.26 1.87
CA ILE A 81 -1.52 -9.96 2.56
C ILE A 81 -0.17 -9.27 2.76
N ASP A 82 0.88 -10.00 3.14
CA ASP A 82 2.25 -9.48 3.25
C ASP A 82 2.74 -8.83 1.95
N TYR A 83 2.28 -9.37 0.81
CA TYR A 83 2.55 -8.75 -0.47
C TYR A 83 1.72 -7.48 -0.61
N LEU A 84 0.42 -7.48 -0.36
CA LEU A 84 -0.41 -6.26 -0.46
C LEU A 84 0.10 -5.08 0.40
N VAL A 85 0.61 -5.36 1.60
CA VAL A 85 1.02 -4.33 2.57
C VAL A 85 2.51 -3.95 2.50
N GLY A 86 3.29 -4.56 1.60
CA GLY A 86 4.70 -4.20 1.40
C GLY A 86 5.69 -4.89 2.35
N LEU A 87 5.29 -5.95 3.05
CA LEU A 87 6.16 -6.71 3.97
C LEU A 87 7.01 -7.77 3.26
N ALA A 88 6.64 -8.20 2.05
CA ALA A 88 7.38 -9.19 1.27
C ALA A 88 7.51 -8.79 -0.19
N ASP A 89 8.71 -8.76 -0.78
CA ASP A 89 8.89 -8.39 -2.20
C ASP A 89 8.33 -9.41 -3.19
N VAL A 90 8.20 -10.66 -2.76
CA VAL A 90 7.71 -11.77 -3.57
C VAL A 90 6.30 -12.14 -3.11
N ASN A 91 5.38 -12.33 -4.06
CA ASN A 91 4.07 -12.89 -3.78
C ASN A 91 4.18 -14.39 -3.43
N LEU A 92 3.86 -14.74 -2.18
CA LEU A 92 3.94 -16.12 -1.68
C LEU A 92 2.58 -16.83 -1.65
N TYR A 93 1.52 -16.24 -2.19
CA TYR A 93 0.15 -16.80 -2.13
C TYR A 93 0.05 -18.24 -2.62
N SER A 94 0.66 -18.54 -3.77
CA SER A 94 0.64 -19.86 -4.38
C SER A 94 1.37 -20.92 -3.54
N LYS A 95 2.32 -20.53 -2.70
CA LYS A 95 3.05 -21.44 -1.80
C LYS A 95 2.13 -22.00 -0.70
N TYR A 96 1.13 -21.24 -0.28
CA TYR A 96 0.20 -21.64 0.79
C TYR A 96 -1.06 -22.35 0.27
N HIS A 97 -1.49 -22.05 -0.96
CA HIS A 97 -2.69 -22.65 -1.56
C HIS A 97 -2.46 -23.92 -2.41
N LYS A 98 -1.21 -24.32 -2.65
CA LYS A 98 -0.86 -25.58 -3.34
C LYS A 98 -0.91 -26.84 -2.48
N LYS A 99 -1.23 -26.75 -1.18
CA LYS A 99 -1.24 -27.91 -0.25
C LYS A 99 -2.60 -28.60 -0.08
N THR A 100 -3.61 -28.23 -0.87
CA THR A 100 -4.97 -28.79 -0.76
C THR A 100 -5.53 -29.23 -2.11
N SER A 101 -4.71 -29.97 -2.87
CA SER A 101 -5.14 -30.83 -3.97
C SER A 101 -4.41 -32.16 -3.88
#